data_AF-A0A6B3GRT3-F1
#
_entry.id   AF-A0A6B3GRT3-F1
#
_cell.length_a   1.000
_cell.length_b   1.000
_cell.length_c   1.000
_cell.angle_alpha   90.00
_cell.angle_beta   90.00
_cell.angle_gamma   90.00
#
_symmetry.space_group_name_H-M   'P 1'
#
loop_
_entity.id
_entity.type
_entity.pdbx_description
1 polymer ?
#
loop_
_entity_poly.entity_id
_entity_poly.type
_entity_poly.pdbx_seq_one_letter_code
_entity_poly.pdbx_strand_id
1 'polypeptide(L)'
;WLGADQDGARAVAETGAHCLIVVPLTLRGAVLGLVSLYRCGDSEPFDEDDVSLAVTAATRASLAIDNARRYEREHVIASTV
;
A
#
# COMPACT_ATOMS: atom_id res chain seq x y z
N TRP A 1 7.20 -10.39 2.71
CA TRP A 1 7.56 -9.11 3.35
C TRP A 1 7.50 -9.21 4.86
N LEU A 2 6.44 -9.78 5.47
CA LEU A 2 6.36 -9.96 6.94
C LEU A 2 7.53 -10.76 7.53
N GLY A 3 8.07 -11.77 6.83
CA GLY A 3 9.29 -12.46 7.30
C GLY A 3 10.57 -11.60 7.27
N ALA A 4 10.57 -10.48 6.53
CA ALA A 4 11.69 -9.54 6.47
C ALA A 4 11.53 -8.38 7.49
N ASP A 5 10.31 -8.13 7.95
CA ASP A 5 9.96 -7.10 8.94
C ASP A 5 9.33 -7.77 10.16
N GLN A 6 10.18 -8.20 11.09
CA GLN A 6 9.74 -8.92 12.30
C GLN A 6 8.89 -8.05 13.21
N ASP A 7 9.17 -6.75 13.30
CA ASP A 7 8.40 -5.82 14.12
C ASP A 7 7.00 -5.62 13.53
N GLY A 8 6.90 -5.43 12.21
CA GLY A 8 5.61 -5.37 11.51
C GLY A 8 4.82 -6.68 11.61
N ALA A 9 5.49 -7.83 11.51
CA ALA A 9 4.86 -9.13 11.68
C ALA A 9 4.30 -9.34 13.09
N ARG A 10 5.05 -8.92 14.12
CA ARG A 10 4.58 -8.99 15.51
C ARG A 10 3.40 -8.04 15.73
N ALA A 11 3.49 -6.80 15.26
CA ALA A 11 2.42 -5.82 15.38
C ALA A 11 1.11 -6.31 14.75
N VAL A 12 1.18 -6.92 13.56
CA VAL A 12 0.02 -7.54 12.89
C VAL A 12 -0.51 -8.74 13.66
N ALA A 13 0.36 -9.60 14.21
CA ALA A 13 -0.09 -10.74 14.99
C ALA A 13 -0.81 -10.32 16.28
N GLU A 14 -0.34 -9.24 16.93
CA GLU A 14 -0.94 -8.67 18.14
C GLU A 14 -2.33 -8.07 17.89
N THR A 15 -2.68 -7.70 16.64
CA THR A 15 -4.02 -7.18 16.34
C THR A 15 -5.11 -8.26 16.34
N GLY A 16 -4.73 -9.55 16.31
CA GLY A 16 -5.68 -10.65 16.16
C GLY A 16 -6.33 -10.69 14.78
N ALA A 17 -5.63 -10.23 13.74
CA ALA A 17 -6.17 -10.19 12.39
C ALA A 17 -6.52 -11.60 11.88
N HIS A 18 -7.74 -11.76 11.38
CA HIS A 18 -8.26 -13.03 10.86
C HIS A 18 -8.34 -13.08 9.33
N CYS A 19 -8.24 -11.94 8.65
CA CYS A 19 -8.12 -11.90 7.20
C CYS A 19 -7.33 -10.66 6.71
N LEU A 20 -6.82 -10.75 5.47
CA LEU A 20 -5.89 -9.79 4.89
C LEU A 20 -6.10 -9.67 3.36
N ILE A 21 -6.11 -8.43 2.85
CA ILE A 21 -5.89 -8.11 1.43
C ILE A 21 -4.52 -7.45 1.26
N VAL A 22 -3.74 -7.92 0.28
CA VAL A 22 -2.46 -7.29 -0.10
C VAL A 22 -2.52 -6.93 -1.56
N VAL A 23 -2.37 -5.64 -1.85
CA VAL A 23 -2.35 -5.12 -3.22
C VAL A 23 -1.04 -4.37 -3.46
N PRO A 24 -0.32 -4.67 -4.56
CA PRO A 24 0.89 -3.95 -4.89
C PRO A 24 0.57 -2.59 -5.50
N LEU A 25 1.30 -1.57 -5.07
CA LEU A 25 1.30 -0.25 -5.71
C LEU A 25 2.21 -0.35 -6.91
N THR A 26 1.64 -0.46 -8.12
CA THR A 26 2.40 -0.63 -9.35
C THR A 26 2.16 0.50 -10.32
N LEU A 27 3.22 0.91 -11.00
CA LEU A 27 3.13 1.85 -12.11
C LEU A 27 4.21 1.55 -13.14
N ARG A 28 3.82 1.47 -14.43
CA ARG A 28 4.74 1.24 -15.56
C ARG A 28 5.64 -0.01 -15.37
N GLY A 29 5.08 -1.08 -14.81
CA GLY A 29 5.79 -2.34 -14.57
C GLY A 29 6.69 -2.36 -13.33
N ALA A 30 6.80 -1.26 -12.58
CA ALA A 30 7.55 -1.19 -11.32
C ALA A 30 6.63 -1.27 -10.11
N VAL A 31 7.05 -1.99 -9.06
CA VAL A 31 6.40 -1.98 -7.75
C VAL A 31 6.96 -0.81 -6.94
N LEU A 32 6.11 0.16 -6.62
CA LEU A 32 6.42 1.31 -5.79
C LEU A 32 6.32 1.00 -4.28
N GLY A 33 5.52 0.00 -3.93
CA GLY A 33 5.26 -0.45 -2.56
C GLY A 33 4.12 -1.46 -2.47
N LEU A 34 3.66 -1.75 -1.24
CA LEU A 34 2.52 -2.62 -0.95
C LEU A 34 1.52 -1.88 -0.05
N VAL A 35 0.23 -2.15 -0.24
CA VAL A 35 -0.82 -1.83 0.73
C VAL A 35 -1.32 -3.15 1.31
N SER A 36 -1.37 -3.23 2.63
CA SER A 36 -1.90 -4.39 3.37
C SER A 36 -3.07 -3.92 4.23
N LEU A 37 -4.24 -4.52 4.03
CA LEU A 37 -5.46 -4.25 4.76
C LEU A 37 -5.81 -5.45 5.63
N TYR A 38 -6.02 -5.25 6.92
CA TYR A 38 -6.31 -6.30 7.87
C TYR A 38 -7.71 -6.10 8.46
N ARG A 39 -8.48 -7.17 8.64
CA ARG A 39 -9.65 -7.15 9.54
C ARG A 39 -9.29 -7.84 10.84
N CYS A 40 -9.84 -7.33 11.93
CA CYS A 40 -9.65 -7.84 13.29
C CYS A 40 -11.00 -7.86 14.02
N GLY A 41 -11.06 -8.57 15.15
CA GLY A 41 -12.27 -8.64 15.99
C GLY A 41 -13.46 -9.22 15.24
N ASP A 42 -14.64 -8.66 15.47
CA ASP A 42 -15.91 -9.17 14.90
C ASP A 42 -16.23 -8.65 13.49
N SER A 43 -15.24 -8.05 12.79
CA SER A 43 -15.45 -7.59 11.42
C SER A 43 -15.66 -8.77 10.48
N GLU A 44 -16.59 -8.64 9.53
CA GLU A 44 -16.78 -9.65 8.49
C GLU A 44 -15.50 -9.81 7.64
N PRO A 45 -15.23 -11.04 7.14
CA PRO A 45 -14.14 -11.25 6.19
C PRO A 45 -14.32 -10.42 4.93
N PHE A 46 -13.21 -10.06 4.27
CA PHE A 46 -13.27 -9.37 3.00
C PHE A 46 -13.98 -10.21 1.93
N ASP A 47 -14.71 -9.53 1.05
CA ASP A 47 -15.32 -10.11 -0.14
C ASP A 47 -14.63 -9.64 -1.44
N GLU A 48 -15.20 -9.99 -2.59
CA GLU A 48 -14.66 -9.61 -3.91
C GLU A 48 -14.78 -8.11 -4.20
N ASP A 49 -15.80 -7.44 -3.64
CA ASP A 49 -16.01 -6.00 -3.83
C ASP A 49 -14.96 -5.21 -3.04
N ASP A 50 -14.60 -5.66 -1.84
CA ASP A 50 -13.47 -5.12 -1.06
C ASP A 50 -12.15 -5.22 -1.84
N VAL A 51 -11.90 -6.34 -2.53
CA VAL A 51 -10.71 -6.52 -3.38
C VAL A 51 -10.73 -5.55 -4.55
N SER A 52 -11.86 -5.43 -5.25
CA SER A 52 -12.02 -4.50 -6.37
C SER A 52 -11.78 -3.03 -5.93
N LEU A 53 -12.29 -2.66 -4.77
CA LEU A 53 -12.07 -1.36 -4.16
C LEU A 53 -10.60 -1.14 -3.81
N ALA A 54 -9.95 -2.12 -3.17
CA ALA A 54 -8.54 -2.05 -2.81
C ALA A 54 -7.63 -1.88 -4.05
N VAL A 55 -7.91 -2.60 -5.14
CA VAL A 55 -7.19 -2.46 -6.42
C VAL A 55 -7.39 -1.08 -7.04
N THR A 56 -8.62 -0.57 -7.02
CA THR A 56 -8.93 0.78 -7.52
C THR A 56 -8.20 1.85 -6.71
N ALA A 57 -8.20 1.73 -5.39
CA ALA A 57 -7.48 2.63 -4.48
C ALA A 57 -5.97 2.56 -4.71
N ALA A 58 -5.41 1.35 -4.82
CA ALA A 58 -3.99 1.12 -5.08
C ALA A 58 -3.54 1.74 -6.41
N THR A 59 -4.37 1.66 -7.45
CA THR A 59 -4.09 2.28 -8.76
C THR A 59 -3.97 3.80 -8.63
N ARG A 60 -4.93 4.45 -7.94
CA ARG A 60 -4.91 5.90 -7.72
C ARG A 60 -3.74 6.33 -6.83
N ALA A 61 -3.45 5.58 -5.77
CA ALA A 61 -2.33 5.83 -4.89
C ALA A 61 -0.99 5.71 -5.62
N SER A 62 -0.83 4.72 -6.51
CA SER A 62 0.38 4.53 -7.31
C SER A 62 0.66 5.74 -8.21
N LEU A 63 -0.38 6.30 -8.85
CA LEU A 63 -0.27 7.52 -9.64
C LEU A 63 0.08 8.74 -8.79
N ALA A 64 -0.59 8.91 -7.64
CA ALA A 64 -0.32 10.02 -6.73
C ALA A 64 1.12 10.00 -6.19
N ILE A 65 1.62 8.82 -5.82
CA ILE A 65 3.00 8.63 -5.35
C ILE A 65 4.00 8.94 -6.47
N ASP A 66 3.77 8.47 -7.70
CA ASP A 66 4.65 8.80 -8.83
C ASP A 66 4.65 10.31 -9.12
N ASN A 67 3.49 10.96 -9.07
CA ASN A 67 3.38 12.40 -9.25
C ASN A 67 4.14 13.17 -8.17
N ALA A 68 4.02 12.78 -6.89
CA ALA A 68 4.76 13.39 -5.80
C ALA A 68 6.28 13.22 -5.98
N ARG A 69 6.73 12.00 -6.30
CA ARG A 69 8.16 11.71 -6.55
C ARG A 69 8.72 12.43 -7.78
N ARG A 70 7.88 12.71 -8.80
CA ARG A 70 8.28 13.55 -9.95
C ARG A 70 8.39 15.00 -9.55
N TYR A 71 7.38 15.52 -8.85
CA TYR A 71 7.36 16.89 -8.38
C TYR A 71 8.59 17.21 -7.52
N GLU A 72 8.94 16.33 -6.58
CA GLU A 72 10.17 16.47 -5.78
C GLU A 72 11.43 16.50 -6.65
N ARG A 73 11.52 15.62 -7.65
CA ARG A 73 12.66 15.60 -8.58
C ARG A 73 12.76 16.86 -9.44
N GLU A 74 11.63 17.39 -9.90
CA GLU A 74 11.58 18.58 -10.75
C GLU A 74 11.77 19.87 -9.95
N HIS A 75 11.25 19.97 -8.73
CA HIS A 75 11.42 21.15 -7.88
C HIS A 75 12.85 21.35 -7.37
N VAL A 76 13.65 20.28 -7.24
CA VAL A 76 15.07 20.39 -6.89
C VAL A 76 15.90 21.07 -7.98
N ILE A 77 15.45 21.04 -9.25
CA ILE A 77 16.17 21.63 -10.39
C ILE A 77 15.91 23.14 -10.48
N ALA A 78 14.78 23.62 -9.96
CA ALA A 78 14.37 25.02 -10.04
C ALA A 78 14.99 25.94 -8.97
N SER A 79 15.64 25.40 -7.93
CA SER A 79 16.26 26.19 -6.84
C SER A 79 17.77 26.40 -7.00
N THR A 80 18.37 26.03 -8.14
CA THR A 80 19.81 26.20 -8.41
C THR A 80 20.13 27.33 -9.41
N VAL A 81 19.18 28.20 -9.71
CA VAL A 81 19.42 29.38 -10.58
C VAL A 81 19.39 30.67 -9.78
#